data_AF-A0A395JMC4-F1
#
_entry.id   AF-A0A395JMC4-F1
#
_cell.length_a   1.000
_cell.length_b   1.000
_cell.length_c   1.000
_cell.angle_alpha   90.00
_cell.angle_beta   90.00
_cell.angle_gamma   90.00
#
_symmetry.space_group_name_H-M   'P 1'
#
loop_
_entity.id
_entity.type
_entity.pdbx_description
1 polymer ?
#
loop_
_entity_poly.entity_id
_entity_poly.type
_entity_poly.pdbx_seq_one_letter_code
_entity_poly.pdbx_strand_id
1 'polypeptide(L)'
;MIPVVNDKYRYILLYSAKSGCTSLRKLYLEVHKNELSDTQQASLDHYHNLHEIQPYQADRDYSDYFTYTITRNPYLRIVSAYLDQYVYARNAGMQAMLDRDPPVDALPNNFIEFLEYLESVPDSHRDEHVQSQAYFAYAGPVVTNASRRYKWFGQKPNGAFGVQYYGDISGFKRHSEHVFKRVFKHDKAQLDHALTKLAQSSKHNSSFYGEVDYADAAQLTVAELDELVFAPKPQDFYRSARARELVQRIYAADFELFNYDANDVPERPASKEIHLVPADLDWQMYLRLNPDLTPDVFYNERLVIRHYLEFGRFETVPRAYKIEAPSGFDWRRYLALHEDLSAAGITTESAAIEHYISFGIREEREI
;
A
#
# COMPACT_ATOMS: atom_id res chain seq x y z
N MET A 1 -6.80 -9.73 7.05
CA MET A 1 -8.09 -9.31 6.45
C MET A 1 -8.95 -8.60 7.44
N ILE A 2 -9.54 -7.47 7.06
CA ILE A 2 -10.69 -6.98 7.78
C ILE A 2 -11.79 -6.65 6.78
N PRO A 3 -12.80 -7.53 6.61
CA PRO A 3 -13.87 -7.35 5.62
C PRO A 3 -14.58 -6.02 5.84
N VAL A 4 -14.92 -5.37 4.73
CA VAL A 4 -15.72 -4.14 4.72
C VAL A 4 -17.05 -4.48 4.05
N VAL A 5 -18.14 -4.28 4.78
CA VAL A 5 -19.49 -4.62 4.31
C VAL A 5 -20.15 -3.37 3.76
N ASN A 6 -20.75 -3.46 2.57
CA ASN A 6 -21.66 -2.43 2.09
C ASN A 6 -23.09 -3.00 2.06
N ASP A 7 -23.90 -2.59 3.03
CA ASP A 7 -25.28 -3.08 3.17
C ASP A 7 -26.21 -2.56 2.08
N LYS A 8 -25.96 -1.33 1.58
CA LYS A 8 -26.80 -0.68 0.56
C LYS A 8 -26.81 -1.47 -0.75
N TYR A 9 -25.65 -1.90 -1.23
CA TYR A 9 -25.52 -2.67 -2.47
C TYR A 9 -25.21 -4.15 -2.24
N ARG A 10 -25.29 -4.61 -0.99
CA ARG A 10 -25.14 -6.01 -0.58
C ARG A 10 -23.87 -6.64 -1.14
N TYR A 11 -22.71 -6.06 -0.82
CA TYR A 11 -21.44 -6.66 -1.18
C TYR A 11 -20.41 -6.54 -0.07
N ILE A 12 -19.44 -7.45 -0.05
CA ILE A 12 -18.36 -7.50 0.92
C ILE A 12 -17.05 -7.34 0.16
N LEU A 13 -16.30 -6.31 0.55
CA LEU A 13 -14.96 -6.05 0.07
C LEU A 13 -13.95 -6.77 0.97
N LEU A 14 -13.22 -7.71 0.38
CA LEU A 14 -12.12 -8.41 1.01
C LEU A 14 -10.81 -7.87 0.45
N TYR A 15 -9.80 -7.70 1.29
CA TYR A 15 -8.49 -7.24 0.85
C TYR A 15 -7.35 -7.93 1.59
N SER A 16 -6.28 -8.20 0.86
CA SER A 16 -5.03 -8.75 1.39
C SER A 16 -3.93 -7.69 1.31
N ALA A 17 -3.03 -7.70 2.30
CA ALA A 17 -1.86 -6.86 2.29
C ALA A 17 -0.99 -7.17 1.05
N LYS A 18 -0.36 -6.14 0.52
CA LYS A 18 0.54 -6.19 -0.66
C LYS A 18 -0.13 -6.60 -1.99
N SER A 19 -1.46 -6.69 -2.01
CA SER A 19 -2.29 -6.94 -3.20
C SER A 19 -3.11 -5.71 -3.63
N GLY A 20 -2.61 -4.50 -3.37
CA GLY A 20 -3.32 -3.25 -3.71
C GLY A 20 -4.45 -2.86 -2.75
N CYS A 21 -4.42 -3.33 -1.50
CA CYS A 21 -5.42 -3.01 -0.48
C CYS A 21 -5.60 -1.51 -0.22
N THR A 22 -4.55 -0.70 -0.33
CA THR A 22 -4.64 0.77 -0.20
C THR A 22 -5.46 1.36 -1.33
N SER A 23 -5.14 1.01 -2.59
CA SER A 23 -5.89 1.49 -3.76
C SER A 23 -7.35 1.07 -3.70
N LEU A 24 -7.62 -0.17 -3.29
CA LEU A 24 -8.97 -0.72 -3.19
C LEU A 24 -9.81 -0.02 -2.12
N ARG A 25 -9.24 0.27 -0.94
CA ARG A 25 -9.91 0.99 0.14
C ARG A 25 -10.12 2.47 -0.16
N LYS A 26 -9.14 3.14 -0.79
CA LYS A 26 -9.30 4.52 -1.27
C LYS A 26 -10.43 4.61 -2.30
N LEU A 27 -10.46 3.68 -3.25
CA LEU A 27 -11.54 3.59 -4.23
C LEU A 27 -12.91 3.37 -3.57
N TYR A 28 -12.98 2.49 -2.56
CA TYR A 28 -14.21 2.29 -1.79
C TYR A 28 -14.71 3.60 -1.18
N LEU A 29 -13.85 4.37 -0.52
CA LEU A 29 -14.22 5.66 0.05
C LEU A 29 -14.64 6.69 -1.00
N GLU A 30 -13.91 6.83 -2.09
CA GLU A 30 -14.29 7.75 -3.18
C GLU A 30 -15.69 7.48 -3.72
N VAL A 31 -16.10 6.21 -3.74
CA VAL A 31 -17.40 5.77 -4.22
C VAL A 31 -18.48 5.89 -3.14
N HIS A 32 -18.17 5.54 -1.89
CA HIS A 32 -19.17 5.34 -0.84
C HIS A 32 -19.14 6.35 0.30
N LYS A 33 -18.23 7.35 0.31
CA LYS A 33 -18.12 8.32 1.42
C LYS A 33 -19.44 9.04 1.69
N ASN A 34 -20.20 9.36 0.65
CA ASN A 34 -21.49 10.04 0.75
C ASN A 34 -22.63 9.14 1.31
N GLU A 35 -22.38 7.83 1.46
CA GLU A 35 -23.32 6.89 2.08
C GLU A 35 -23.11 6.78 3.59
N LEU A 36 -22.01 7.32 4.11
CA LEU A 36 -21.67 7.30 5.53
C LEU A 36 -22.38 8.44 6.26
N SER A 37 -22.88 8.18 7.46
CA SER A 37 -23.42 9.22 8.33
C SER A 37 -22.35 10.23 8.75
N ASP A 38 -22.74 11.43 9.17
CA ASP A 38 -21.80 12.46 9.61
C ASP A 38 -20.88 11.97 10.74
N THR A 39 -21.43 11.17 11.67
CA THR A 39 -20.65 10.53 12.76
C THR A 39 -19.63 9.52 12.23
N GLN A 40 -20.01 8.73 11.22
CA GLN A 40 -19.09 7.78 10.58
C GLN A 40 -18.00 8.52 9.82
N GLN A 41 -18.34 9.60 9.10
CA GLN A 41 -17.36 10.41 8.38
C GLN A 41 -16.38 11.10 9.33
N ALA A 42 -16.86 11.63 10.46
CA ALA A 42 -16.04 12.27 11.48
C ALA A 42 -15.08 11.30 12.20
N SER A 43 -15.39 10.00 12.21
CA SER A 43 -14.56 8.96 12.81
C SER A 43 -13.64 8.24 11.83
N LEU A 44 -13.63 8.63 10.54
CA LEU A 44 -12.71 8.04 9.56
C LEU A 44 -11.27 8.45 9.86
N ASP A 45 -10.42 7.46 10.11
CA ASP A 45 -8.97 7.59 10.00
C ASP A 45 -8.56 7.22 8.56
N HIS A 46 -8.79 8.17 7.65
CA HIS A 46 -8.65 7.98 6.22
C HIS A 46 -9.29 6.66 5.76
N TYR A 47 -8.50 5.71 5.28
CA TYR A 47 -8.92 4.38 4.84
C TYR A 47 -8.51 3.25 5.80
N HIS A 48 -7.84 3.58 6.92
CA HIS A 48 -7.23 2.61 7.82
C HIS A 48 -8.29 1.86 8.65
N ASN A 49 -9.30 2.58 9.14
CA ASN A 49 -10.34 2.02 10.02
C ASN A 49 -11.67 1.72 9.33
N LEU A 50 -11.71 1.63 7.99
CA LEU A 50 -12.94 1.34 7.22
C LEU A 50 -13.75 0.14 7.73
N HIS A 51 -13.04 -0.87 8.24
CA HIS A 51 -13.63 -2.08 8.78
C HIS A 51 -14.32 -1.90 10.14
N GLU A 52 -14.00 -0.82 10.86
CA GLU A 52 -14.68 -0.43 12.10
C GLU A 52 -15.95 0.36 11.75
N ILE A 53 -15.90 1.15 10.67
CA ILE A 53 -17.01 1.97 10.18
C ILE A 53 -18.10 1.14 9.51
N GLN A 54 -17.69 0.12 8.74
CA GLN A 54 -18.55 -0.76 7.96
C GLN A 54 -18.23 -2.23 8.29
N PRO A 55 -18.50 -2.65 9.54
CA PRO A 55 -18.01 -3.92 10.07
C PRO A 55 -18.78 -5.11 9.54
N TYR A 56 -18.06 -6.22 9.41
CA TYR A 56 -18.66 -7.54 9.26
C TYR A 56 -19.12 -8.09 10.61
N GLN A 57 -20.33 -8.66 10.63
CA GLN A 57 -20.94 -9.24 11.84
C GLN A 57 -21.02 -10.77 11.68
N ALA A 58 -20.31 -11.51 12.52
CA ALA A 58 -20.18 -12.97 12.35
C ALA A 58 -21.50 -13.75 12.46
N ASP A 59 -22.44 -13.24 13.25
CA ASP A 59 -23.77 -13.78 13.51
C ASP A 59 -24.81 -13.40 12.44
N ARG A 60 -24.45 -12.52 11.50
CA ARG A 60 -25.34 -12.06 10.44
C ARG A 60 -25.29 -12.96 9.21
N ASP A 61 -26.45 -13.13 8.57
CA ASP A 61 -26.53 -13.79 7.28
C ASP A 61 -26.14 -12.82 6.14
N TYR A 62 -25.21 -13.28 5.32
CA TYR A 62 -24.67 -12.60 4.14
C TYR A 62 -24.77 -13.48 2.90
N SER A 63 -25.62 -14.50 2.91
CA SER A 63 -25.78 -15.46 1.81
C SER A 63 -26.14 -14.81 0.47
N ASP A 64 -26.79 -13.64 0.50
CA ASP A 64 -27.16 -12.85 -0.66
C ASP A 64 -26.16 -11.75 -1.03
N TYR A 65 -25.03 -11.64 -0.31
CA TYR A 65 -24.02 -10.61 -0.56
C TYR A 65 -23.02 -11.05 -1.62
N PHE A 66 -22.66 -10.11 -2.49
CA PHE A 66 -21.59 -10.31 -3.46
C PHE A 66 -20.20 -10.14 -2.81
N THR A 67 -19.29 -11.11 -2.92
CA THR A 67 -17.93 -11.00 -2.35
C THR A 67 -16.88 -10.73 -3.42
N TYR A 68 -16.02 -9.73 -3.19
CA TYR A 68 -14.98 -9.32 -4.14
C TYR A 68 -13.63 -9.07 -3.46
N THR A 69 -12.55 -9.47 -4.12
CA THR A 69 -11.18 -9.08 -3.75
C THR A 69 -10.28 -8.81 -4.95
N ILE A 70 -9.16 -8.13 -4.71
CA ILE A 70 -8.03 -8.06 -5.64
C ILE A 70 -6.87 -8.85 -5.04
N THR A 71 -6.29 -9.73 -5.85
CA THR A 71 -5.13 -10.56 -5.53
C THR A 71 -3.90 -10.08 -6.28
N ARG A 72 -2.76 -10.65 -5.95
CA ARG A 72 -1.50 -10.44 -6.68
C ARG A 72 -0.78 -11.75 -6.82
N ASN A 73 -0.17 -11.98 -7.98
CA ASN A 73 0.71 -13.14 -8.22
C ASN A 73 1.66 -13.32 -7.00
N PRO A 74 1.73 -14.52 -6.39
CA PRO A 74 2.50 -14.76 -5.17
C PRO A 74 3.96 -14.30 -5.26
N TYR A 75 4.61 -14.49 -6.41
CA TYR A 75 5.98 -14.03 -6.64
C TYR A 75 6.10 -12.50 -6.49
N LEU A 76 5.23 -11.73 -7.15
CA LEU A 76 5.27 -10.27 -7.04
C LEU A 76 4.89 -9.78 -5.64
N ARG A 77 3.99 -10.49 -4.98
CA ARG A 77 3.49 -10.11 -3.66
C ARG A 77 4.56 -10.28 -2.59
N ILE A 78 5.28 -11.41 -2.57
CA ILE A 78 6.26 -11.67 -1.52
C ILE A 78 7.51 -10.82 -1.64
N VAL A 79 8.00 -10.50 -2.86
CA VAL A 79 9.07 -9.50 -3.04
C VAL A 79 8.63 -8.15 -2.50
N SER A 80 7.37 -7.77 -2.76
CA SER A 80 6.82 -6.52 -2.26
C SER A 80 6.72 -6.49 -0.74
N ALA A 81 6.37 -7.62 -0.11
CA ALA A 81 6.31 -7.73 1.34
C ALA A 81 7.71 -7.74 1.97
N TYR A 82 8.65 -8.52 1.42
CA TYR A 82 10.03 -8.63 1.89
C TYR A 82 10.72 -7.26 1.91
N LEU A 83 10.72 -6.54 0.78
CA LEU A 83 11.36 -5.23 0.70
C LEU A 83 10.69 -4.22 1.63
N ASP A 84 9.36 -4.14 1.61
CA ASP A 84 8.62 -3.12 2.34
C ASP A 84 8.59 -3.34 3.86
N GLN A 85 8.46 -4.59 4.31
CA GLN A 85 8.15 -4.92 5.71
C GLN A 85 9.36 -5.50 6.46
N TYR A 86 10.22 -6.24 5.76
CA TYR A 86 11.39 -6.87 6.37
C TYR A 86 12.63 -6.00 6.22
N VAL A 87 13.03 -5.69 4.98
CA VAL A 87 14.22 -4.88 4.70
C VAL A 87 14.03 -3.45 5.24
N TYR A 88 12.97 -2.76 4.80
CA TYR A 88 12.73 -1.38 5.25
C TYR A 88 12.04 -1.24 6.60
N ALA A 89 11.78 -2.36 7.30
CA ALA A 89 11.21 -2.41 8.66
C ALA A 89 10.02 -1.44 8.90
N ARG A 90 9.13 -1.25 7.91
CA ARG A 90 8.05 -0.25 7.98
C ARG A 90 6.96 -0.59 9.01
N ASN A 91 6.94 -1.80 9.55
CA ASN A 91 5.92 -2.25 10.50
C ASN A 91 6.52 -3.14 11.59
N ALA A 92 6.09 -2.93 12.83
CA ALA A 92 6.48 -3.73 13.98
C ALA A 92 5.94 -5.19 13.93
N GLY A 93 4.91 -5.48 13.12
CA GLY A 93 4.32 -6.82 13.00
C GLY A 93 5.30 -7.88 12.47
N MET A 94 6.15 -7.51 11.52
CA MET A 94 7.21 -8.36 11.00
C MET A 94 8.26 -8.69 12.10
N GLN A 95 8.66 -7.69 12.89
CA GLN A 95 9.57 -7.88 14.03
C GLN A 95 8.95 -8.80 15.09
N ALA A 96 7.68 -8.60 15.43
CA ALA A 96 6.97 -9.46 16.37
C ALA A 96 6.84 -10.93 15.90
N MET A 97 6.82 -11.18 14.58
CA MET A 97 6.87 -12.54 14.05
C MET A 97 8.25 -13.17 14.28
N LEU A 98 9.33 -12.41 14.09
CA LEU A 98 10.72 -12.84 14.25
C LEU A 98 11.11 -13.05 15.73
N ASP A 99 10.57 -12.21 16.63
CA ASP A 99 10.82 -12.23 18.09
C ASP A 99 10.06 -13.34 18.84
N ARG A 100 9.52 -14.34 18.14
CA ARG A 100 8.76 -15.44 18.77
C ARG A 100 9.63 -16.39 19.58
N ASP A 101 9.00 -17.26 20.38
CA ASP A 101 9.69 -18.25 21.20
C ASP A 101 9.64 -19.66 20.55
N PRO A 102 10.79 -20.33 20.30
CA PRO A 102 12.14 -19.80 20.47
C PRO A 102 12.47 -18.76 19.39
N PRO A 103 13.28 -17.73 19.73
CA PRO A 103 13.70 -16.73 18.76
C PRO A 103 14.53 -17.39 17.68
N VAL A 104 14.48 -16.84 16.47
CA VAL A 104 15.32 -17.32 15.39
C VAL A 104 16.78 -17.08 15.77
N ASP A 105 17.58 -18.14 15.85
CA ASP A 105 18.99 -18.07 16.27
C ASP A 105 19.80 -17.06 15.44
N ALA A 106 19.42 -16.86 14.17
CA ALA A 106 19.91 -15.80 13.31
C ALA A 106 18.77 -15.26 12.42
N LEU A 107 18.61 -13.94 12.36
CA LEU A 107 17.67 -13.30 11.45
C LEU A 107 18.03 -13.63 9.99
N PRO A 108 17.03 -13.87 9.11
CA PRO A 108 17.29 -14.11 7.70
C PRO A 108 18.12 -13.00 7.05
N ASN A 109 19.27 -13.36 6.51
CA ASN A 109 20.18 -12.38 5.91
C ASN A 109 19.82 -12.10 4.46
N ASN A 110 19.13 -12.98 3.74
CA ASN A 110 18.79 -12.75 2.34
C ASN A 110 17.37 -13.22 2.04
N PHE A 111 16.93 -13.03 0.80
CA PHE A 111 15.59 -13.40 0.39
C PHE A 111 15.32 -14.91 0.48
N ILE A 112 16.32 -15.76 0.23
CA ILE A 112 16.18 -17.22 0.32
C ILE A 112 16.00 -17.65 1.78
N GLU A 113 16.87 -17.21 2.68
CA GLU A 113 16.76 -17.48 4.12
C GLU A 113 15.42 -16.98 4.67
N PHE A 114 14.93 -15.84 4.15
CA PHE A 114 13.64 -15.31 4.55
C PHE A 114 12.50 -16.23 4.12
N LEU A 115 12.53 -16.73 2.89
CA LEU A 115 11.55 -17.70 2.41
C LEU A 115 11.62 -19.03 3.19
N GLU A 116 12.81 -19.51 3.51
CA GLU A 116 12.99 -20.74 4.31
C GLU A 116 12.42 -20.58 5.72
N TYR A 117 12.63 -19.42 6.34
CA TYR A 117 11.98 -19.06 7.59
C TYR A 117 10.45 -19.07 7.45
N LEU A 118 9.90 -18.43 6.41
CA LEU A 118 8.45 -18.43 6.17
C LEU A 118 7.90 -19.85 5.96
N GLU A 119 8.64 -20.73 5.28
CA GLU A 119 8.27 -22.14 5.10
C GLU A 119 8.16 -22.88 6.45
N SER A 120 9.03 -22.56 7.42
CA SER A 120 8.98 -23.14 8.77
C SER A 120 7.85 -22.61 9.66
N VAL A 121 7.32 -21.42 9.36
CA VAL A 121 6.25 -20.79 10.15
C VAL A 121 4.88 -21.16 9.56
N PRO A 122 3.94 -21.74 10.34
CA PRO A 122 2.58 -22.01 9.87
C PRO A 122 1.91 -20.75 9.34
N ASP A 123 1.10 -20.86 8.28
CA ASP A 123 0.57 -19.67 7.61
C ASP A 123 -0.23 -18.72 8.54
N SER A 124 -1.03 -19.23 9.47
CA SER A 124 -1.76 -18.41 10.46
C SER A 124 -0.91 -17.69 11.48
N HIS A 125 0.34 -18.09 11.59
CA HIS A 125 1.32 -17.55 12.50
C HIS A 125 2.12 -16.45 11.79
N ARG A 126 2.04 -16.30 10.47
CA ARG A 126 2.78 -15.29 9.72
C ARG A 126 2.21 -13.88 9.91
N ASP A 127 3.03 -12.86 9.72
CA ASP A 127 2.58 -11.47 9.59
C ASP A 127 1.62 -11.32 8.39
N GLU A 128 0.63 -10.44 8.48
CA GLU A 128 -0.42 -10.30 7.47
C GLU A 128 0.09 -9.91 6.07
N HIS A 129 1.28 -9.31 5.98
CA HIS A 129 1.90 -8.94 4.72
C HIS A 129 2.50 -10.12 3.96
N VAL A 130 2.83 -11.21 4.67
CA VAL A 130 3.47 -12.42 4.11
C VAL A 130 2.63 -13.67 4.29
N GLN A 131 1.52 -13.60 5.01
CA GLN A 131 0.50 -14.64 5.05
C GLN A 131 -0.08 -14.89 3.64
N SER A 132 -0.46 -16.13 3.32
CA SER A 132 -1.18 -16.50 2.09
C SER A 132 -2.38 -15.59 1.82
N GLN A 133 -2.77 -15.39 0.56
CA GLN A 133 -4.04 -14.77 0.18
C GLN A 133 -5.20 -15.77 0.23
N ALA A 134 -4.94 -17.06 0.05
CA ALA A 134 -5.95 -18.11 0.09
C ALA A 134 -6.56 -18.36 1.48
N TYR A 135 -6.06 -17.70 2.53
CA TYR A 135 -6.78 -17.60 3.80
C TYR A 135 -8.22 -17.08 3.65
N PHE A 136 -8.57 -16.41 2.54
CA PHE A 136 -9.97 -16.11 2.18
C PHE A 136 -10.86 -17.37 2.09
N ALA A 137 -10.33 -18.54 1.71
CA ALA A 137 -11.08 -19.78 1.51
C ALA A 137 -11.11 -20.72 2.73
N TYR A 138 -10.19 -20.57 3.68
CA TYR A 138 -10.09 -21.48 4.83
C TYR A 138 -10.83 -20.93 6.05
N ALA A 139 -12.15 -21.10 6.08
CA ALA A 139 -12.91 -21.06 7.32
C ALA A 139 -12.68 -22.38 8.10
N GLY A 140 -11.49 -22.51 8.72
CA GLY A 140 -11.10 -23.60 9.60
C GLY A 140 -10.23 -23.08 10.77
N PRO A 141 -10.01 -23.88 11.85
CA PRO A 141 -9.57 -23.43 13.19
C PRO A 141 -8.09 -23.00 13.28
N VAL A 142 -7.55 -22.43 12.20
CA VAL A 142 -6.13 -22.09 12.09
C VAL A 142 -5.87 -20.67 12.60
N VAL A 143 -6.91 -19.86 12.84
CA VAL A 143 -6.79 -18.47 13.35
C VAL A 143 -7.22 -18.29 14.80
N THR A 144 -7.22 -19.35 15.59
CA THR A 144 -7.56 -19.31 17.01
C THR A 144 -6.32 -19.50 17.86
N ASN A 145 -5.63 -18.40 18.17
CA ASN A 145 -5.07 -18.05 19.49
C ASN A 145 -3.97 -16.97 19.43
N ALA A 146 -3.27 -16.80 18.30
CA ALA A 146 -2.14 -15.87 18.20
C ALA A 146 -2.51 -14.45 17.72
N SER A 147 -3.59 -14.28 16.96
CA SER A 147 -4.03 -12.96 16.48
C SER A 147 -5.43 -12.62 16.99
N ARG A 148 -5.50 -11.60 17.87
CA ARG A 148 -6.77 -11.09 18.44
C ARG A 148 -7.75 -10.61 17.35
N ARG A 149 -7.26 -10.31 16.16
CA ARG A 149 -8.01 -9.74 15.02
C ARG A 149 -8.77 -10.78 14.19
N TYR A 150 -8.81 -12.05 14.56
CA TYR A 150 -9.39 -13.11 13.73
C TYR A 150 -10.19 -14.18 14.50
N LYS A 151 -10.41 -13.97 15.81
CA LYS A 151 -11.14 -14.91 16.69
C LYS A 151 -12.54 -15.29 16.18
N TRP A 152 -13.13 -14.49 15.30
CA TRP A 152 -14.49 -14.61 14.79
C TRP A 152 -14.66 -15.49 13.55
N PHE A 153 -13.58 -16.00 12.94
CA PHE A 153 -13.68 -16.91 11.77
C PHE A 153 -14.11 -18.35 12.12
N GLY A 154 -14.20 -18.71 13.40
CA GLY A 154 -14.43 -20.08 13.86
C GLY A 154 -15.86 -20.63 13.73
N GLN A 155 -16.80 -19.93 13.08
CA GLN A 155 -18.20 -20.33 13.07
C GLN A 155 -18.89 -20.14 11.71
N LYS A 156 -18.56 -20.98 10.71
CA LYS A 156 -19.56 -21.37 9.69
C LYS A 156 -19.41 -22.86 9.33
N PRO A 157 -20.48 -23.67 9.46
CA PRO A 157 -20.53 -24.97 8.81
C PRO A 157 -20.63 -24.73 7.30
N ASN A 158 -19.82 -25.44 6.51
CA ASN A 158 -19.85 -25.51 5.03
C ASN A 158 -18.85 -24.67 4.22
N GLY A 159 -17.77 -24.15 4.79
CA GLY A 159 -16.60 -23.72 4.00
C GLY A 159 -16.81 -22.56 3.00
N ALA A 160 -17.95 -21.86 3.06
CA ALA A 160 -18.29 -20.80 2.12
C ALA A 160 -18.00 -19.41 2.71
N PHE A 161 -16.72 -19.07 2.83
CA PHE A 161 -16.28 -17.71 2.46
C PHE A 161 -15.80 -17.80 1.01
N GLY A 162 -16.73 -18.05 0.09
CA GLY A 162 -16.41 -18.13 -1.33
C GLY A 162 -16.20 -16.71 -1.84
N VAL A 163 -14.96 -16.33 -2.15
CA VAL A 163 -14.70 -15.16 -2.98
C VAL A 163 -15.42 -15.39 -4.31
N GLN A 164 -16.51 -14.68 -4.57
CA GLN A 164 -17.32 -14.88 -5.77
C GLN A 164 -16.68 -14.23 -7.00
N TYR A 165 -15.84 -13.22 -6.79
CA TYR A 165 -15.00 -12.65 -7.84
C TYR A 165 -13.66 -12.22 -7.27
N TYR A 166 -12.59 -12.53 -7.99
CA TYR A 166 -11.27 -11.98 -7.75
C TYR A 166 -10.68 -11.44 -9.06
N GLY A 167 -9.70 -10.56 -8.92
CA GLY A 167 -8.93 -10.05 -10.03
C GLY A 167 -7.49 -9.85 -9.64
N ASP A 168 -6.56 -10.10 -10.56
CA ASP A 168 -5.16 -9.79 -10.32
C ASP A 168 -4.94 -8.26 -10.40
N ILE A 169 -4.06 -7.75 -9.54
CA ILE A 169 -3.73 -6.33 -9.45
C ILE A 169 -3.21 -5.74 -10.77
N SER A 170 -2.58 -6.55 -11.63
CA SER A 170 -2.16 -6.11 -12.98
C SER A 170 -3.35 -5.66 -13.84
N GLY A 171 -4.54 -6.21 -13.57
CA GLY A 171 -5.81 -5.85 -14.22
C GLY A 171 -6.72 -4.99 -13.34
N PHE A 172 -6.21 -4.30 -12.31
CA PHE A 172 -7.01 -3.61 -11.28
C PHE A 172 -8.21 -2.83 -11.83
N LYS A 173 -7.98 -1.99 -12.85
CA LYS A 173 -9.03 -1.19 -13.50
C LYS A 173 -10.11 -2.09 -14.11
N ARG A 174 -9.71 -3.04 -14.96
CA ARG A 174 -10.63 -3.98 -15.64
C ARG A 174 -11.48 -4.76 -14.64
N HIS A 175 -10.86 -5.27 -13.57
CA HIS A 175 -11.55 -6.05 -12.54
C HIS A 175 -12.50 -5.19 -11.71
N SER A 176 -12.09 -3.97 -11.34
CA SER A 176 -12.94 -3.03 -10.60
C SER A 176 -14.14 -2.56 -11.43
N GLU A 177 -13.95 -2.28 -12.72
CA GLU A 177 -15.07 -1.95 -13.63
C GLU A 177 -16.08 -3.10 -13.75
N HIS A 178 -15.60 -4.35 -13.88
CA HIS A 178 -16.47 -5.53 -13.93
C HIS A 178 -17.33 -5.63 -12.66
N VAL A 179 -16.72 -5.46 -11.50
CA VAL A 179 -17.42 -5.50 -10.21
C VAL A 179 -18.41 -4.37 -10.07
N PHE A 180 -18.03 -3.13 -10.37
CA PHE A 180 -18.93 -1.99 -10.20
C PHE A 180 -20.11 -2.04 -11.17
N LYS A 181 -19.92 -2.52 -12.40
CA LYS A 181 -21.05 -2.80 -13.32
C LYS A 181 -22.02 -3.83 -12.76
N ARG A 182 -21.53 -4.81 -11.98
CA ARG A 182 -22.38 -5.80 -11.30
C ARG A 182 -23.08 -5.23 -10.07
N VAL A 183 -22.32 -4.56 -9.19
CA VAL A 183 -22.80 -4.01 -7.90
C VAL A 183 -23.82 -2.90 -8.14
N PHE A 184 -23.55 -1.99 -9.08
CA PHE A 184 -24.39 -0.82 -9.38
C PHE A 184 -25.29 -1.03 -10.61
N LYS A 185 -25.56 -2.28 -11.01
CA LYS A 185 -26.36 -2.59 -12.22
C LYS A 185 -27.75 -1.92 -12.25
N HIS A 186 -28.29 -1.54 -11.09
CA HIS A 186 -29.59 -0.89 -10.95
C HIS A 186 -29.49 0.58 -10.48
N ASP A 187 -28.27 1.09 -10.24
CA ASP A 187 -28.02 2.47 -9.84
C ASP A 187 -27.06 3.13 -10.83
N LYS A 188 -27.64 3.67 -11.90
CA LYS A 188 -26.86 4.26 -13.01
C LYS A 188 -26.00 5.43 -12.55
N ALA A 189 -26.52 6.28 -11.67
CA ALA A 189 -25.78 7.44 -11.17
C ALA A 189 -24.55 6.99 -10.36
N GLN A 190 -24.72 6.01 -9.49
CA GLN A 190 -23.60 5.45 -8.73
C GLN A 190 -22.58 4.74 -9.63
N LEU A 191 -23.04 4.02 -10.65
CA LEU A 191 -22.15 3.38 -11.64
C LEU A 191 -21.31 4.43 -12.37
N ASP A 192 -21.93 5.49 -12.89
CA ASP A 192 -21.26 6.55 -13.63
C ASP A 192 -20.24 7.30 -12.74
N HIS A 193 -20.60 7.56 -11.47
CA HIS A 193 -19.69 8.12 -10.46
C HIS A 193 -18.47 7.21 -10.22
N ALA A 194 -18.72 5.91 -9.97
CA ALA A 194 -17.65 4.95 -9.69
C ALA A 194 -16.68 4.79 -10.87
N LEU A 195 -17.18 4.72 -12.10
CA LEU A 195 -16.36 4.64 -13.31
C LEU A 195 -15.55 5.93 -13.54
N THR A 196 -16.13 7.09 -13.25
CA THR A 196 -15.43 8.39 -13.33
C THR A 196 -14.27 8.46 -12.34
N LYS A 197 -14.50 8.09 -11.08
CA LYS A 197 -13.47 8.07 -10.04
C LYS A 197 -12.35 7.09 -10.34
N LEU A 198 -12.68 5.92 -10.87
CA LEU A 198 -11.67 4.93 -11.28
C LEU A 198 -10.79 5.43 -12.44
N ALA A 199 -11.36 6.18 -13.38
CA ALA A 199 -10.58 6.79 -14.45
C ALA A 199 -9.58 7.82 -13.93
N GLN A 200 -9.96 8.61 -12.92
CA GLN A 200 -9.11 9.64 -12.30
C GLN A 200 -7.99 9.02 -11.42
N SER A 201 -8.26 7.91 -10.72
CA SER A 201 -7.29 7.28 -9.80
C SER A 201 -6.16 6.52 -10.48
N SER A 202 -6.29 6.21 -11.78
CA SER A 202 -5.29 5.48 -12.57
C SER A 202 -3.91 6.16 -12.70
N LYS A 203 -3.76 7.41 -12.24
CA LYS A 203 -2.52 8.20 -12.33
C LYS A 203 -1.53 8.00 -11.18
N HIS A 204 -1.93 7.38 -10.06
CA HIS A 204 -1.10 7.32 -8.84
C HIS A 204 -0.29 6.02 -8.66
N ASN A 205 -0.47 5.02 -9.51
CA ASN A 205 0.25 3.74 -9.40
C ASN A 205 1.47 3.76 -10.33
N SER A 206 2.48 4.55 -9.99
CA SER A 206 3.81 4.41 -10.60
C SER A 206 4.75 3.71 -9.63
N SER A 207 5.60 2.85 -10.19
CA SER A 207 6.25 1.72 -9.55
C SER A 207 7.31 2.08 -8.53
N PHE A 208 7.35 1.28 -7.47
CA PHE A 208 8.28 1.36 -6.33
C PHE A 208 9.69 0.84 -6.56
N TYR A 209 10.04 0.40 -7.77
CA TYR A 209 11.30 -0.30 -8.02
C TYR A 209 12.06 0.43 -9.13
N GLY A 210 13.10 1.17 -8.74
CA GLY A 210 14.08 1.72 -9.66
C GLY A 210 14.71 0.62 -10.50
N GLU A 211 15.04 0.92 -11.75
CA GLU A 211 15.50 -0.09 -12.71
C GLU A 211 16.99 -0.38 -12.55
N VAL A 212 17.35 -1.30 -11.65
CA VAL A 212 18.67 -1.93 -11.67
C VAL A 212 18.51 -3.45 -11.67
N ASP A 213 18.97 -4.09 -12.75
CA ASP A 213 19.03 -5.55 -12.84
C ASP A 213 20.24 -6.05 -12.02
N TYR A 214 20.00 -6.89 -11.02
CA TYR A 214 21.06 -7.51 -10.24
C TYR A 214 21.17 -8.99 -10.57
N ALA A 215 22.39 -9.44 -10.89
CA ALA A 215 22.60 -10.79 -11.37
C ALA A 215 22.18 -11.87 -10.36
N ASP A 216 22.29 -11.56 -9.07
CA ASP A 216 22.17 -12.51 -7.95
C ASP A 216 21.30 -11.95 -6.81
N ALA A 217 20.23 -11.21 -7.09
CA ALA A 217 19.45 -10.50 -6.04
C ALA A 217 18.93 -11.39 -4.90
N ALA A 218 18.68 -12.68 -5.15
CA ALA A 218 18.27 -13.64 -4.13
C ALA A 218 19.37 -13.94 -3.07
N GLN A 219 20.63 -13.65 -3.40
CA GLN A 219 21.80 -13.87 -2.53
C GLN A 219 22.24 -12.60 -1.78
N LEU A 220 21.65 -11.44 -2.08
CA LEU A 220 21.99 -10.18 -1.41
C LEU A 220 21.59 -10.23 0.06
N THR A 221 22.51 -9.80 0.92
CA THR A 221 22.26 -9.66 2.33
C THR A 221 21.28 -8.49 2.63
N VAL A 222 20.62 -8.47 3.78
CA VAL A 222 19.75 -7.37 4.21
C VAL A 222 20.58 -6.09 4.32
N ALA A 223 21.82 -6.20 4.80
CA ALA A 223 22.76 -5.08 4.83
C ALA A 223 23.04 -4.55 3.41
N GLU A 224 23.30 -5.42 2.44
CA GLU A 224 23.51 -5.01 1.04
C GLU A 224 22.22 -4.42 0.44
N LEU A 225 21.05 -5.01 0.70
CA LEU A 225 19.75 -4.49 0.25
C LEU A 225 19.40 -3.14 0.88
N ASP A 226 19.76 -2.94 2.15
CA ASP A 226 19.64 -1.67 2.84
C ASP A 226 20.55 -0.63 2.19
N GLU A 227 21.74 -1.02 1.77
CA GLU A 227 22.71 -0.18 1.05
C GLU A 227 22.24 0.25 -0.35
N LEU A 228 21.28 -0.45 -0.95
CA LEU A 228 20.77 -0.14 -2.28
C LEU A 228 19.79 1.06 -2.28
N VAL A 229 20.22 2.14 -2.94
CA VAL A 229 19.35 3.30 -3.26
C VAL A 229 18.32 2.94 -4.37
N PHE A 230 18.54 1.84 -5.11
CA PHE A 230 17.64 1.32 -6.12
C PHE A 230 17.39 -0.18 -5.91
N ALA A 231 16.13 -0.53 -5.66
CA ALA A 231 15.73 -1.91 -5.37
C ALA A 231 15.86 -2.84 -6.59
N PRO A 232 16.20 -4.13 -6.40
CA PRO A 232 16.29 -5.08 -7.51
C PRO A 232 14.95 -5.28 -8.22
N LYS A 233 15.00 -5.65 -9.51
CA LYS A 233 13.77 -5.94 -10.23
C LYS A 233 13.17 -7.27 -9.71
N PRO A 234 11.83 -7.42 -9.69
CA PRO A 234 11.22 -8.64 -9.15
C PRO A 234 11.76 -9.95 -9.76
N GLN A 235 12.12 -9.97 -11.04
CA GLN A 235 12.70 -11.14 -11.70
C GLN A 235 14.06 -11.57 -11.11
N ASP A 236 14.83 -10.65 -10.55
CA ASP A 236 16.17 -10.94 -10.06
C ASP A 236 16.12 -11.83 -8.82
N PHE A 237 15.08 -11.67 -7.99
CA PHE A 237 14.82 -12.53 -6.83
C PHE A 237 14.46 -13.97 -7.22
N TYR A 238 14.06 -14.21 -8.47
CA TYR A 238 13.56 -15.51 -8.95
C TYR A 238 14.47 -16.22 -9.95
N ARG A 239 15.68 -15.68 -10.19
CA ARG A 239 16.72 -16.41 -10.94
C ARG A 239 17.06 -17.75 -10.27
N SER A 240 17.08 -17.75 -8.94
CA SER A 240 17.23 -18.95 -8.13
C SER A 240 16.03 -19.90 -8.31
N ALA A 241 16.30 -21.12 -8.77
CA ALA A 241 15.30 -22.19 -8.79
C ALA A 241 14.75 -22.47 -7.38
N ARG A 242 15.63 -22.41 -6.37
CA ARG A 242 15.27 -22.59 -4.97
C ARG A 242 14.25 -21.56 -4.49
N ALA A 243 14.45 -20.29 -4.83
CA ALA A 243 13.49 -19.23 -4.47
C ALA A 243 12.12 -19.47 -5.10
N ARG A 244 12.08 -19.90 -6.37
CA ARG A 244 10.83 -20.23 -7.07
C ARG A 244 10.09 -21.39 -6.39
N GLU A 245 10.80 -22.47 -6.10
CA GLU A 245 10.24 -23.64 -5.42
C GLU A 245 9.68 -23.30 -4.03
N LEU A 246 10.41 -22.50 -3.26
CA LEU A 246 9.96 -22.05 -1.93
C LEU A 246 8.66 -21.27 -2.03
N VAL A 247 8.57 -20.27 -2.93
CA VAL A 247 7.33 -19.49 -3.10
C VAL A 247 6.16 -20.38 -3.51
N GLN A 248 6.37 -21.34 -4.42
CA GLN A 248 5.33 -22.29 -4.83
C GLN A 248 4.83 -23.14 -3.66
N ARG A 249 5.71 -23.61 -2.77
CA ARG A 249 5.31 -24.40 -1.60
C ARG A 249 4.64 -23.55 -0.53
N ILE A 250 5.21 -22.40 -0.19
CA ILE A 250 4.71 -21.47 0.83
C ILE A 250 3.31 -20.96 0.49
N TYR A 251 3.05 -20.70 -0.81
CA TYR A 251 1.82 -20.12 -1.31
C TYR A 251 1.03 -21.06 -2.25
N ALA A 252 1.20 -22.38 -2.11
CA ALA A 252 0.52 -23.37 -2.95
C ALA A 252 -1.00 -23.13 -3.04
N ALA A 253 -1.63 -22.79 -1.92
CA ALA A 253 -3.04 -22.48 -1.87
C ALA A 253 -3.43 -21.21 -2.67
N ASP A 254 -2.55 -20.20 -2.76
CA ASP A 254 -2.80 -19.01 -3.58
C ASP A 254 -2.78 -19.37 -5.06
N PHE A 255 -1.81 -20.19 -5.48
CA PHE A 255 -1.70 -20.66 -6.86
C PHE A 255 -2.94 -21.46 -7.28
N GLU A 256 -3.38 -22.38 -6.42
CA GLU A 256 -4.56 -23.21 -6.66
C GLU A 256 -5.86 -22.37 -6.66
N LEU A 257 -6.11 -21.61 -5.59
CA LEU A 257 -7.39 -20.91 -5.41
C LEU A 257 -7.61 -19.79 -6.44
N PHE A 258 -6.55 -19.06 -6.80
CA PHE A 258 -6.63 -17.94 -7.73
C PHE A 258 -6.13 -18.29 -9.14
N ASN A 259 -5.87 -19.56 -9.40
CA ASN A 259 -5.47 -20.08 -10.71
C ASN A 259 -4.26 -19.31 -11.29
N TYR A 260 -3.26 -19.04 -10.46
CA TYR A 260 -1.99 -18.50 -10.93
C TYR A 260 -1.16 -19.63 -11.54
N ASP A 261 -0.52 -19.37 -12.68
CA ASP A 261 0.45 -20.31 -13.24
C ASP A 261 1.75 -20.22 -12.43
N ALA A 262 2.18 -21.34 -11.85
CA ALA A 262 3.44 -21.43 -11.11
C ALA A 262 4.67 -21.13 -11.97
N ASN A 263 4.55 -21.26 -13.30
CA ASN A 263 5.58 -20.92 -14.27
C ASN A 263 5.51 -19.47 -14.75
N ASP A 264 4.43 -18.74 -14.45
CA ASP A 264 4.30 -17.29 -14.69
C ASP A 264 5.09 -16.53 -13.61
N VAL A 265 6.40 -16.79 -13.61
CA VAL A 265 7.38 -16.01 -12.88
C VAL A 265 7.46 -14.66 -13.57
N PRO A 266 7.47 -13.54 -12.83
CA PRO A 266 7.46 -12.22 -13.45
C PRO A 266 8.66 -12.03 -14.39
N GLU A 267 8.42 -12.00 -15.71
CA GLU A 267 9.50 -11.80 -16.69
C GLU A 267 9.76 -10.31 -17.01
N ARG A 268 9.00 -9.36 -16.44
CA ARG A 268 9.17 -7.90 -16.59
C ARG A 268 8.32 -7.15 -15.56
N PRO A 269 8.75 -6.01 -14.97
CA PRO A 269 7.80 -5.04 -14.47
C PRO A 269 7.27 -4.20 -15.63
N ALA A 270 5.95 -4.12 -15.75
CA ALA A 270 5.32 -2.93 -16.28
C ALA A 270 5.58 -1.78 -15.29
N SER A 271 6.67 -1.07 -15.49
CA SER A 271 6.87 0.27 -14.95
C SER A 271 7.29 1.15 -16.11
N LYS A 272 6.37 2.03 -16.54
CA LYS A 272 6.76 3.16 -17.37
C LYS A 272 7.83 3.95 -16.63
N GLU A 273 8.86 4.35 -17.37
CA GLU A 273 9.94 5.28 -17.01
C GLU A 273 9.71 5.97 -15.65
N ILE A 274 10.47 5.58 -14.63
CA ILE A 274 10.57 6.37 -13.41
C ILE A 274 11.33 7.65 -13.79
N HIS A 275 10.67 8.79 -13.62
CA HIS A 275 11.38 10.05 -13.69
C HIS A 275 12.43 10.10 -12.58
N LEU A 276 13.68 10.30 -12.98
CA LEU A 276 14.85 10.35 -12.11
C LEU A 276 14.65 11.31 -10.94
N VAL A 277 15.26 10.95 -9.80
CA VAL A 277 15.55 11.89 -8.70
C VAL A 277 16.29 13.09 -9.31
N PRO A 278 15.86 14.34 -9.08
CA PRO A 278 16.60 15.51 -9.50
C PRO A 278 18.06 15.41 -9.02
N ALA A 279 19.02 15.70 -9.90
CA ALA A 279 20.43 15.60 -9.55
C ALA A 279 20.84 16.58 -8.43
N ASP A 280 20.01 17.59 -8.19
CA ASP A 280 20.14 18.62 -7.16
C ASP A 280 19.23 18.39 -5.94
N LEU A 281 18.60 17.21 -5.81
CA LEU A 281 17.79 16.90 -4.63
C LEU A 281 18.69 16.75 -3.41
N ASP A 282 18.59 17.71 -2.50
CA ASP A 282 19.17 17.65 -1.16
C ASP A 282 18.11 17.16 -0.16
N TRP A 283 18.39 16.06 0.52
CA TRP A 283 17.42 15.42 1.41
C TRP A 283 17.13 16.24 2.67
N GLN A 284 18.10 17.03 3.15
CA GLN A 284 17.91 17.89 4.32
C GLN A 284 17.06 19.09 3.94
N MET A 285 17.28 19.65 2.74
CA MET A 285 16.43 20.68 2.15
C MET A 285 15.00 20.17 1.96
N TYR A 286 14.84 18.95 1.45
CA TYR A 286 13.51 18.35 1.29
C TYR A 286 12.77 18.22 2.64
N LEU A 287 13.42 17.77 3.71
CA LEU A 287 12.79 17.73 5.03
C LEU A 287 12.46 19.13 5.55
N ARG A 288 13.36 20.10 5.37
CA ARG A 288 13.17 21.49 5.77
C ARG A 288 11.94 22.12 5.11
N LEU A 289 11.74 21.88 3.81
CA LEU A 289 10.62 22.43 3.05
C LEU A 289 9.30 21.67 3.27
N ASN A 290 9.34 20.51 3.93
CA ASN A 290 8.18 19.68 4.20
C ASN A 290 8.11 19.35 5.70
N PRO A 291 7.90 20.36 6.57
CA PRO A 291 8.00 20.23 8.02
C PRO A 291 6.90 19.35 8.65
N ASP A 292 5.85 19.02 7.90
CA ASP A 292 4.84 18.04 8.28
C ASP A 292 5.34 16.58 8.20
N LEU A 293 6.48 16.34 7.54
CA LEU A 293 7.20 15.07 7.64
C LEU A 293 7.86 15.02 9.02
N THR A 294 7.11 14.57 10.02
CA THR A 294 7.48 14.68 11.44
C THR A 294 8.79 13.96 11.78
N PRO A 295 9.58 14.46 12.76
CA PRO A 295 10.85 13.87 13.19
C PRO A 295 10.75 12.55 13.99
N ASP A 296 9.54 12.06 14.28
CA ASP A 296 9.34 10.86 15.10
C ASP A 296 9.80 9.56 14.41
N VAL A 297 10.10 9.64 13.11
CA VAL A 297 10.80 8.62 12.35
C VAL A 297 12.20 9.15 12.06
N PHE A 298 13.25 8.38 12.37
CA PHE A 298 14.61 8.69 11.96
C PHE A 298 14.68 8.77 10.43
N TYR A 299 14.49 9.95 9.84
CA TYR A 299 14.66 10.16 8.41
C TYR A 299 16.16 10.22 8.08
N ASN A 300 16.58 9.39 7.13
CA ASN A 300 17.86 9.49 6.46
C ASN A 300 17.63 9.86 4.98
N GLU A 301 18.70 10.19 4.28
CA GLU A 301 18.69 10.54 2.86
C GLU A 301 17.87 9.56 2.01
N ARG A 302 17.98 8.26 2.29
CA ARG A 302 17.25 7.21 1.56
C ARG A 302 15.75 7.28 1.78
N LEU A 303 15.30 7.44 3.03
CA LEU A 303 13.87 7.58 3.35
C LEU A 303 13.25 8.81 2.69
N VAL A 304 14.04 9.89 2.56
CA VAL A 304 13.63 11.14 1.91
C VAL A 304 13.56 11.00 0.39
N ILE A 305 14.62 10.47 -0.25
CA ILE A 305 14.62 10.18 -1.69
C ILE A 305 13.45 9.27 -2.05
N ARG A 306 13.22 8.25 -1.22
CA ARG A 306 12.08 7.35 -1.34
C ARG A 306 10.76 8.10 -1.20
N HIS A 307 10.57 8.92 -0.16
CA HIS A 307 9.36 9.73 0.01
C HIS A 307 9.12 10.64 -1.21
N TYR A 308 10.16 11.31 -1.71
CA TYR A 308 10.09 12.18 -2.87
C TYR A 308 9.57 11.43 -4.11
N LEU A 309 10.10 10.23 -4.36
CA LEU A 309 9.69 9.37 -5.47
C LEU A 309 8.28 8.80 -5.29
N GLU A 310 7.90 8.41 -4.08
CA GLU A 310 6.61 7.74 -3.78
C GLU A 310 5.43 8.70 -3.70
N PHE A 311 5.63 9.84 -3.04
CA PHE A 311 4.55 10.76 -2.68
C PHE A 311 4.84 12.16 -3.20
N GLY A 312 6.09 12.62 -3.08
CA GLY A 312 6.44 14.02 -3.31
C GLY A 312 5.97 14.60 -4.64
N ARG A 313 6.04 13.81 -5.71
CA ARG A 313 5.62 14.24 -7.07
C ARG A 313 4.16 13.98 -7.40
N PHE A 314 3.49 13.13 -6.63
CA PHE A 314 2.17 12.58 -6.95
C PHE A 314 1.08 13.01 -5.96
N GLU A 315 1.44 13.76 -4.92
CA GLU A 315 0.48 14.45 -4.06
C GLU A 315 -0.27 15.53 -4.84
N THR A 316 -1.48 15.86 -4.36
CA THR A 316 -2.31 16.92 -4.95
C THR A 316 -1.62 18.28 -4.92
N VAL A 317 -0.72 18.47 -3.95
CA VAL A 317 0.27 19.54 -3.91
C VAL A 317 1.66 18.89 -3.97
N PRO A 318 2.42 19.05 -5.05
CA PRO A 318 3.77 18.52 -5.14
C PRO A 318 4.67 19.08 -4.03
N ARG A 319 5.45 18.21 -3.40
CA ARG A 319 6.39 18.56 -2.35
C ARG A 319 7.58 19.31 -2.92
N ALA A 320 7.93 20.44 -2.30
CA ALA A 320 9.10 21.20 -2.69
C ALA A 320 10.38 20.47 -2.26
N TYR A 321 11.35 20.35 -3.17
CA TYR A 321 12.67 19.79 -2.88
C TYR A 321 13.80 20.82 -3.02
N LYS A 322 13.47 22.02 -3.49
CA LYS A 322 14.35 23.17 -3.63
C LYS A 322 13.56 24.46 -3.44
N ILE A 323 14.24 25.51 -3.00
CA ILE A 323 13.65 26.86 -2.88
C ILE A 323 13.64 27.47 -4.28
N GLU A 324 12.51 27.37 -4.96
CA GLU A 324 12.28 27.98 -6.26
C GLU A 324 10.93 28.70 -6.25
N ALA A 325 10.91 29.94 -6.71
CA ALA A 325 9.69 30.73 -6.81
C ALA A 325 8.75 30.10 -7.85
N PRO A 326 7.46 29.91 -7.53
CA PRO A 326 6.45 29.57 -8.53
C PRO A 326 6.43 30.61 -9.66
N SER A 327 6.08 30.17 -10.87
CA SER A 327 5.89 31.10 -11.99
C SER A 327 4.87 32.18 -11.63
N GLY A 328 5.30 33.45 -11.66
CA GLY A 328 4.45 34.60 -11.36
C GLY A 328 4.37 35.00 -9.87
N PHE A 329 5.17 34.38 -9.00
CA PHE A 329 5.21 34.75 -7.59
C PHE A 329 5.81 36.15 -7.37
N ASP A 330 5.03 37.09 -6.82
CA ASP A 330 5.50 38.41 -6.38
C ASP A 330 5.61 38.43 -4.85
N TRP A 331 6.84 38.32 -4.34
CA TRP A 331 7.08 38.25 -2.90
C TRP A 331 6.63 39.52 -2.15
N ARG A 332 6.64 40.70 -2.79
CA ARG A 332 6.20 41.94 -2.14
C ARG A 332 4.69 41.97 -1.99
N ARG A 333 3.98 41.54 -3.05
CA ARG A 333 2.53 41.36 -3.02
C ARG A 333 2.14 40.32 -1.98
N TYR A 334 2.83 39.18 -1.95
CA TYR A 334 2.61 38.12 -0.96
C TYR A 334 2.74 38.64 0.48
N LEU A 335 3.83 39.35 0.82
CA LEU A 335 3.98 39.93 2.15
C LEU A 335 2.95 41.03 2.48
N ALA A 336 2.48 41.77 1.47
CA ALA A 336 1.45 42.79 1.66
C ALA A 336 0.05 42.19 1.90
N LEU A 337 -0.24 41.02 1.32
CA LEU A 337 -1.50 40.29 1.53
C LEU A 337 -1.53 39.56 2.88
N HIS A 338 -0.37 39.23 3.44
CA HIS A 338 -0.21 38.38 4.60
C HIS A 338 0.63 39.07 5.70
N GLU A 339 0.02 40.04 6.39
CA GLU A 339 0.69 40.87 7.41
C GLU A 339 1.32 40.06 8.56
N ASP A 340 0.76 38.87 8.85
CA ASP A 340 1.26 37.93 9.86
C ASP A 340 2.68 37.44 9.56
N LEU A 341 3.06 37.35 8.27
CA LEU A 341 4.40 36.93 7.86
C LEU A 341 5.45 37.97 8.25
N SER A 342 5.12 39.25 8.06
CA SER A 342 5.99 40.36 8.45
C SER A 342 6.15 40.40 9.98
N ALA A 343 5.07 40.15 10.73
CA ALA A 343 5.11 40.03 12.19
C ALA A 343 5.94 38.83 12.67
N ALA A 344 5.99 37.74 11.88
CA ALA A 344 6.83 36.57 12.11
C ALA A 344 8.30 36.76 11.65
N GLY A 345 8.67 37.95 11.16
CA GLY A 345 10.04 38.28 10.73
C GLY A 345 10.38 37.90 9.29
N ILE A 346 9.41 37.42 8.51
CA ILE A 346 9.57 37.07 7.09
C ILE A 346 9.49 38.37 6.28
N THR A 347 10.65 38.95 5.98
CA THR A 347 10.76 40.30 5.37
C THR A 347 11.60 40.32 4.10
N THR A 348 12.07 39.16 3.65
CA THR A 348 12.94 39.03 2.47
C THR A 348 12.29 38.16 1.41
N GLU A 349 12.67 38.35 0.16
CA GLU A 349 12.22 37.55 -0.98
C GLU A 349 12.42 36.04 -0.75
N SER A 350 13.62 35.64 -0.34
CA SER A 350 13.93 34.22 -0.09
C SER A 350 13.08 33.64 1.02
N ALA A 351 12.85 34.38 2.12
CA ALA A 351 12.04 33.90 3.24
C ALA A 351 10.55 33.82 2.85
N ALA A 352 10.07 34.75 2.02
CA ALA A 352 8.70 34.72 1.50
C ALA A 352 8.46 33.52 0.58
N ILE A 353 9.41 33.23 -0.33
CA ILE A 353 9.35 32.05 -1.21
C ILE A 353 9.39 30.77 -0.36
N GLU A 354 10.34 30.65 0.56
CA GLU A 354 10.49 29.48 1.43
C GLU A 354 9.23 29.24 2.27
N HIS A 355 8.63 30.29 2.84
CA HIS A 355 7.37 30.16 3.55
C HIS A 355 6.25 29.70 2.63
N TYR A 356 6.11 30.31 1.44
CA TYR A 356 5.03 29.97 0.53
C TYR A 356 5.06 28.49 0.13
N ILE A 357 6.24 27.99 -0.26
CA ILE A 357 6.39 26.59 -0.67
C ILE A 357 6.30 25.61 0.52
N SER A 358 6.69 26.02 1.73
CA SER A 358 6.66 25.17 2.93
C SER A 358 5.34 25.21 3.69
N PHE A 359 4.49 26.20 3.47
CA PHE A 359 3.23 26.37 4.21
C PHE A 359 2.14 26.99 3.35
N GLY A 360 2.43 28.10 2.68
CA GLY A 360 1.44 28.93 1.98
C GLY A 360 0.58 28.18 0.96
N ILE A 361 1.12 27.18 0.24
CA ILE A 361 0.33 26.37 -0.69
C ILE A 361 -0.71 25.50 0.04
N ARG A 362 -0.35 24.94 1.20
CA ARG A 362 -1.25 24.11 2.03
C ARG A 362 -2.27 24.94 2.80
N GLU A 363 -1.90 26.18 3.11
CA GLU A 363 -2.77 27.17 3.75
C GLU A 363 -3.67 27.91 2.74
N GLU A 364 -3.60 27.56 1.45
CA GLU A 364 -4.35 28.21 0.37
C GLU A 364 -4.12 29.73 0.28
N ARG A 365 -2.91 30.19 0.62
CA ARG A 365 -2.56 31.62 0.62
C ARG A 365 -2.46 32.18 -0.80
N GLU A 366 -3.04 33.35 -1.01
CA GLU A 366 -3.01 34.09 -2.27
C GLU A 366 -1.60 34.63 -2.59
N ILE A 367 -1.22 34.66 -3.88
CA ILE A 367 0.07 35.19 -4.40
C ILE A 367 -0.10 36.28 -5.45
#